data_AF-A0ABD0N7U4-F1
#
_entry.id   AF-A0ABD0N7U4-F1
#
_cell.length_a   1.000
_cell.length_b   1.000
_cell.length_c   1.000
_cell.angle_alpha   90.00
_cell.angle_beta   90.00
_cell.angle_gamma   90.00
#
_symmetry.space_group_name_H-M   'P 1'
#
loop_
_entity.id
_entity.type
_entity.pdbx_description
1 polymer ?
#
loop_
_entity_poly.entity_id
_entity_poly.type
_entity_poly.pdbx_seq_one_letter_code
_entity_poly.pdbx_strand_id
1 'polypeptide(L)'
;MCKYQKKSSITTRFEAHRPAINFTERGFGSFSYQFEFYQSGIFRNIRDPNSYPLEYDVGQPIYMEIAPVNIVQNTEVFLESCVATPYDNPNYPISYPIIVDG
;
A
#
# COMPACT_ATOMS: atom_id res chain seq x y z
N MET A 1 5.70 30.14 -37.45
CA MET A 1 6.91 29.45 -36.95
C MET A 1 6.79 29.32 -35.43
N CYS A 2 6.47 28.13 -34.92
CA CYS A 2 6.34 27.88 -33.48
C CYS A 2 7.70 27.47 -32.90
N LYS A 3 8.14 28.16 -31.84
CA LYS A 3 9.36 27.83 -31.08
C LYS A 3 8.95 27.28 -29.71
N TYR A 4 9.29 26.04 -29.41
CA TYR A 4 9.06 25.44 -28.09
C TYR A 4 10.22 25.76 -27.13
N GLN A 5 9.90 26.07 -25.88
CA GLN A 5 10.91 26.36 -24.85
C GLN A 5 11.65 25.08 -24.44
N LYS A 6 12.99 25.17 -24.42
CA LYS A 6 13.91 24.04 -24.19
C LYS A 6 14.06 23.63 -22.71
N LYS A 7 13.27 24.20 -21.80
CA LYS A 7 13.38 23.97 -20.35
C LYS A 7 11.99 23.91 -19.72
N SER A 8 11.50 22.70 -19.48
CA SER A 8 10.44 22.45 -18.51
C SER A 8 11.06 21.86 -17.26
N SER A 9 10.85 22.47 -16.09
CA SER A 9 11.12 21.79 -14.82
C SER A 9 10.04 20.73 -14.63
N ILE A 10 10.40 19.46 -14.86
CA ILE A 10 9.54 18.32 -14.58
C ILE A 10 9.86 17.88 -13.15
N THR A 11 8.94 18.12 -12.22
CA THR A 11 9.04 17.60 -10.86
C THR A 11 8.27 16.29 -10.82
N THR A 12 8.98 15.15 -10.82
CA THR A 12 8.37 13.85 -10.53
C THR A 12 8.32 13.67 -9.02
N ARG A 13 7.12 13.67 -8.43
CA ARG A 13 6.94 13.27 -7.03
C ARG A 13 6.71 11.76 -6.99
N PHE A 14 7.54 11.07 -6.22
CA PHE A 14 7.35 9.66 -5.86
C PHE A 14 7.00 9.63 -4.39
N GLU A 15 5.76 9.26 -4.07
CA GLU A 15 5.30 9.10 -2.70
C GLU A 15 5.26 7.59 -2.43
N ALA A 16 6.34 7.11 -1.81
CA ALA A 16 6.61 5.69 -1.64
C ALA A 16 5.77 5.07 -0.50
N HIS A 17 5.49 5.86 0.54
CA HIS A 17 4.59 5.50 1.63
C HIS A 17 3.17 5.89 1.26
N ARG A 18 2.22 4.97 1.37
CA ARG A 18 0.84 5.20 0.94
C ARG A 18 -0.04 5.68 2.09
N PRO A 19 -0.92 6.67 1.86
CA PRO A 19 -1.95 7.01 2.83
C PRO A 19 -3.00 5.89 2.93
N ALA A 20 -3.83 5.97 3.96
CA ALA A 20 -4.97 5.07 4.13
C ALA A 20 -5.92 5.11 2.91
N ILE A 21 -6.46 3.95 2.56
CA ILE A 21 -7.41 3.77 1.47
C ILE A 21 -8.82 3.91 2.03
N ASN A 22 -9.61 4.80 1.42
CA ASN A 22 -11.02 4.99 1.76
C ASN A 22 -11.90 4.15 0.82
N PHE A 23 -12.77 3.34 1.41
CA PHE A 23 -13.75 2.53 0.71
C PHE A 23 -15.16 2.94 1.14
N THR A 24 -16.12 2.87 0.22
CA THR A 24 -17.52 3.19 0.51
C THR A 24 -18.40 2.13 -0.11
N GLU A 25 -19.08 1.38 0.76
CA GLU A 25 -19.99 0.31 0.36
C GLU A 25 -21.43 0.77 0.54
N ARG A 26 -22.27 0.52 -0.48
CA ARG A 26 -23.69 0.88 -0.40
C ARG A 26 -24.37 0.07 0.70
N GLY A 27 -24.92 0.76 1.70
CA GLY A 27 -25.61 0.14 2.84
C GLY A 27 -24.76 0.01 4.11
N PHE A 28 -23.43 0.06 4.02
CA PHE A 28 -22.52 -0.06 5.17
C PHE A 28 -21.74 1.25 5.48
N GLY A 29 -21.79 2.24 4.58
CA GLY A 29 -21.15 3.53 4.78
C GLY A 29 -19.71 3.57 4.27
N SER A 30 -18.95 4.55 4.75
CA SER A 30 -17.54 4.74 4.39
C SER A 30 -16.65 4.22 5.51
N PHE A 31 -15.70 3.36 5.16
CA PHE A 31 -14.65 2.90 6.06
C PHE A 31 -13.29 3.03 5.40
N SER A 32 -12.24 3.11 6.21
CA SER A 32 -10.88 3.32 5.74
C SER A 32 -9.98 2.25 6.32
N TYR A 33 -9.07 1.71 5.54
CA TYR A 33 -8.04 0.80 6.02
C TYR A 33 -6.65 1.28 5.60
N GLN A 34 -5.64 0.86 6.33
CA GLN A 34 -4.25 1.24 6.11
C GLN A 34 -3.40 -0.02 6.03
N PHE A 35 -2.48 -0.03 5.07
CA PHE A 35 -1.47 -1.07 4.89
C PHE A 35 -0.15 -0.53 5.42
N GLU A 36 0.46 -1.23 6.39
CA GLU A 36 1.72 -0.79 6.99
C GLU A 36 2.75 -1.91 7.11
N PHE A 37 4.03 -1.52 7.05
CA PHE A 37 5.16 -2.41 7.33
C PHE A 37 5.67 -2.20 8.74
N TYR A 38 6.03 -3.29 9.41
CA TYR A 38 6.49 -3.30 10.79
C TYR A 38 7.95 -3.73 10.89
N GLN A 39 8.60 -3.28 11.95
CA GLN A 39 9.99 -3.61 12.23
C GLN A 39 10.16 -5.07 12.70
N SER A 40 9.12 -5.68 13.25
CA SER A 40 9.15 -7.05 13.80
C SER A 40 7.75 -7.65 13.92
N GLY A 41 7.66 -8.98 14.11
CA GLY A 41 6.41 -9.73 14.22
C GLY A 41 5.61 -9.51 15.51
N ILE A 42 5.98 -8.53 16.35
CA ILE A 42 5.14 -8.07 17.46
C ILE A 42 4.18 -6.95 17.05
N PHE A 43 4.28 -6.45 15.81
CA PHE A 43 3.37 -5.45 15.22
C PHE A 43 3.15 -4.19 16.09
N ARG A 44 4.21 -3.71 16.75
CA ARG A 44 4.16 -2.48 17.58
C ARG A 44 4.73 -1.24 16.91
N ASN A 45 5.85 -1.42 16.19
CA ASN A 45 6.59 -0.31 15.61
C ASN A 45 6.50 -0.39 14.09
N ILE A 46 5.79 0.57 13.50
CA ILE A 46 5.71 0.78 12.06
C ILE A 46 7.11 1.22 11.56
N ARG A 47 7.43 0.93 10.30
CA ARG A 47 8.61 1.45 9.61
C ARG A 47 8.53 2.97 9.50
N ASP A 48 9.65 3.66 9.65
CA ASP A 48 9.69 5.13 9.51
C ASP A 48 9.22 5.51 8.09
N PRO A 49 8.23 6.42 7.93
CA PRO A 49 7.80 6.90 6.62
C PRO A 49 8.94 7.47 5.75
N ASN A 50 10.01 7.97 6.37
CA ASN A 50 11.21 8.47 5.68
C ASN A 50 12.16 7.35 5.21
N SER A 51 11.93 6.11 5.63
CA SER A 51 12.75 4.95 5.22
C SER A 51 12.29 4.31 3.92
N TYR A 52 11.23 4.81 3.30
CA TYR A 52 10.77 4.31 2.01
C TYR A 52 11.61 4.88 0.85
N PRO A 53 11.90 4.10 -0.19
CA PRO A 53 11.50 2.70 -0.39
C PRO A 53 12.24 1.75 0.56
N LEU A 54 11.50 0.78 1.11
CA LEU A 54 12.05 -0.17 2.07
C LEU A 54 12.96 -1.18 1.36
N GLU A 55 14.12 -1.46 1.96
CA GLU A 55 15.07 -2.46 1.47
C GLU A 55 15.06 -3.72 2.35
N TYR A 56 15.09 -4.89 1.71
CA TYR A 56 15.09 -6.20 2.35
C TYR A 56 16.06 -7.15 1.63
N ASP A 57 16.76 -7.96 2.41
CA ASP A 57 17.58 -9.04 1.88
C ASP A 57 16.72 -10.25 1.47
N VAL A 58 17.21 -11.05 0.52
CA VAL A 58 16.53 -12.29 0.12
C VAL A 58 16.46 -13.25 1.30
N GLY A 59 15.25 -13.68 1.64
CA GLY A 59 14.98 -14.55 2.80
C GLY A 59 14.73 -13.79 4.10
N GLN A 60 14.86 -12.46 4.11
CA GLN A 60 14.48 -11.65 5.26
C GLN A 60 12.96 -11.62 5.42
N PRO A 61 12.42 -11.86 6.63
CA PRO A 61 10.98 -11.76 6.86
C PRO A 61 10.52 -10.30 6.76
N ILE A 62 9.39 -10.11 6.08
CA ILE A 62 8.68 -8.85 5.96
C ILE A 62 7.44 -8.94 6.85
N TYR A 63 7.33 -8.04 7.81
CA TYR A 63 6.16 -7.94 8.69
C TYR A 63 5.24 -6.84 8.17
N MET A 64 4.00 -7.19 7.84
CA MET A 64 3.02 -6.28 7.24
C MET A 64 1.63 -6.54 7.80
N GLU A 65 0.82 -5.49 7.91
CA GLU A 65 -0.54 -5.56 8.45
C GLU A 65 -1.48 -4.69 7.61
N ILE A 66 -2.73 -5.12 7.50
CA ILE A 66 -3.84 -4.31 7.01
C ILE A 66 -4.84 -4.16 8.15
N ALA A 67 -5.08 -2.91 8.57
CA ALA A 67 -5.96 -2.60 9.68
C ALA A 67 -6.94 -1.47 9.33
N PRO A 68 -8.18 -1.49 9.85
CA PRO A 68 -9.09 -0.37 9.71
C PRO A 68 -8.56 0.85 10.47
N VAL A 69 -8.61 2.03 9.84
CA VAL A 69 -8.28 3.31 10.49
C VAL A 69 -9.42 3.75 11.40
N ASN A 70 -10.65 3.53 10.96
CA ASN A 70 -11.86 3.83 11.72
C ASN A 70 -12.61 2.54 11.99
N ILE A 71 -12.90 2.26 13.26
CA ILE A 71 -13.68 1.10 13.66
C ILE A 71 -15.16 1.38 13.37
N VAL A 72 -15.73 0.65 12.42
CA VAL A 72 -17.18 0.60 12.21
C VAL A 72 -17.75 -0.55 13.07
N GLN A 73 -18.86 -0.31 13.76
CA GLN A 73 -19.47 -1.33 14.61
C GLN A 73 -20.01 -2.49 13.76
N ASN A 74 -19.83 -3.72 14.26
CA ASN A 74 -20.27 -4.96 13.61
C ASN A 74 -19.65 -5.22 12.23
N THR A 75 -18.43 -4.71 11.99
CA THR A 75 -17.68 -4.98 10.77
C THR A 75 -16.31 -5.55 11.09
N GLU A 76 -15.84 -6.48 10.26
CA GLU A 76 -14.52 -7.07 10.33
C GLU A 76 -13.83 -6.92 8.97
N VAL A 77 -12.51 -6.69 8.98
CA VAL A 77 -11.71 -6.64 7.75
C VAL A 77 -11.25 -8.06 7.44
N PHE A 78 -11.64 -8.55 6.27
CA PHE A 78 -11.30 -9.88 5.78
C PHE A 78 -10.47 -9.77 4.50
N LEU A 79 -9.46 -10.63 4.38
CA LEU A 79 -8.34 -10.48 3.45
C LEU A 79 -8.38 -11.54 2.34
N GLU A 80 -9.43 -11.50 1.50
CA GLU A 80 -9.72 -12.52 0.49
C GLU A 80 -8.51 -12.86 -0.41
N SER A 81 -7.78 -11.84 -0.85
CA SER A 81 -6.59 -12.03 -1.67
C SER A 81 -5.56 -10.93 -1.44
N CYS A 82 -4.28 -11.29 -1.61
CA CYS A 82 -3.17 -10.35 -1.55
C CYS A 82 -2.11 -10.78 -2.56
N VAL A 83 -1.63 -9.83 -3.37
CA VAL A 83 -0.64 -10.09 -4.43
C VAL A 83 0.45 -9.02 -4.42
N ALA A 84 1.67 -9.42 -4.74
CA ALA A 84 2.77 -8.51 -5.04
C ALA A 84 2.94 -8.35 -6.56
N THR A 85 3.17 -7.12 -7.01
CA THR A 85 3.49 -6.79 -8.40
C THR A 85 4.83 -6.07 -8.46
N PRO A 86 5.63 -6.24 -9.53
CA PRO A 86 6.94 -5.59 -9.65
C PRO A 86 6.85 -4.07 -9.84
N TYR A 87 5.67 -3.56 -10.17
CA TYR A 87 5.38 -2.14 -10.34
C TYR A 87 4.10 -1.78 -9.60
N ASP A 88 3.91 -0.49 -9.35
CA ASP A 88 2.66 0.07 -8.83
C ASP A 88 1.55 0.06 -9.89
N ASN A 89 1.11 -1.16 -10.22
CA ASN A 89 -0.01 -1.41 -11.11
C ASN A 89 -0.68 -2.72 -10.66
N PRO A 90 -1.88 -2.66 -10.04
CA PRO A 90 -2.57 -3.86 -9.58
C PRO A 90 -2.99 -4.78 -10.75
N ASN A 91 -3.08 -4.26 -11.97
CA ASN A 91 -3.41 -5.02 -13.18
C ASN A 91 -2.15 -5.47 -13.94
N TYR A 92 -0.98 -5.45 -13.31
CA TYR A 92 0.24 -5.90 -13.98
C TYR A 92 0.14 -7.39 -14.32
N PRO A 93 0.50 -7.83 -15.55
CA PRO A 93 0.29 -9.21 -15.99
C PRO A 93 1.01 -10.27 -15.13
N ILE A 94 2.08 -9.88 -14.44
CA ILE A 94 2.87 -10.76 -13.57
C ILE A 94 2.59 -10.38 -12.12
N SER A 95 1.93 -11.26 -11.38
CA SER A 95 1.69 -11.09 -9.96
C SER A 95 2.16 -12.32 -9.19
N TYR A 96 2.54 -12.09 -7.94
CA TYR A 96 2.99 -13.13 -7.02
C TYR A 96 1.98 -13.20 -5.87
N PRO A 97 1.21 -14.28 -5.76
CA PRO A 97 0.22 -14.40 -4.69
C PRO A 97 0.90 -14.52 -3.31
N ILE A 98 0.42 -13.74 -2.36
CA ILE A 98 0.77 -13.79 -0.94
C ILE A 98 -0.36 -14.49 -0.16
N ILE A 99 -1.61 -14.12 -0.46
CA ILE A 99 -2.83 -14.73 0.08
C ILE A 99 -3.75 -15.08 -1.10
N VAL A 100 -4.29 -16.29 -1.08
CA VAL A 100 -5.25 -16.81 -2.08
C VAL A 100 -6.38 -17.49 -1.32
N ASP A 101 -7.61 -17.06 -1.58
CA ASP A 101 -8.83 -17.57 -0.95
C ASP A 101 -8.76 -17.50 0.59
N GLY A 102 -8.42 -16.31 1.11
CA GLY A 102 -8.04 -16.03 2.50
C GLY A 102 -9.12 -15.39 3.35
#